data_AF-A0A7Y4L5I9-F1
#
_entry.id   AF-A0A7Y4L5I9-F1
#
_cell.length_a   1.000
_cell.length_b   1.000
_cell.length_c   1.000
_cell.angle_alpha   90.00
_cell.angle_beta   90.00
_cell.angle_gamma   90.00
#
_symmetry.space_group_name_H-M   'P 1'
#
loop_
_entity.id
_entity.type
_entity.pdbx_description
1 polymer ?
#
loop_
_entity_poly.entity_id
_entity_poly.type
_entity_poly.pdbx_seq_one_letter_code
_entity_poly.pdbx_strand_id
1 'polypeptide(L)'
;MGEREFADVLRAAIQARGLGLERIRERLLVQGVSVSMATLSYWQSGRSRPERRGSLAAIAVLEEVLEVPAGTLSASLGPPRPRGRWLSTVPDRPDVAAYWPRPDAVESAVSEVDIHWDERLTRISQHDRVSIGADRGEHSYHSRQVLRAEADGPDRWVVIMHLDEHDRPLPVIRPLRHCSLGRTVRRPADGLLVAELLFDRPLRKGETIITEHELVNVAPYPPATNYERKFRLPVREFVLEVCFDPDVLPATCTAFSQLDDGAEQARAVDVASEVHVVVLNFGPGRLGFRWAWV
;
A
#
# COMPACT_ATOMS: atom_id res chain seq x y z
N MET A 1 -3.29 7.50 29.04
CA MET A 1 -2.01 8.01 29.62
C MET A 1 -1.04 8.13 28.46
N GLY A 2 -0.66 9.35 28.10
CA GLY A 2 -0.09 9.66 26.78
C GLY A 2 1.13 8.84 26.40
N GLU A 3 1.13 8.28 25.19
CA GLU A 3 2.33 7.71 24.57
C GLU A 3 3.43 8.77 24.55
N ARG A 4 4.52 8.54 25.28
CA ARG A 4 5.74 9.35 25.16
C ARG A 4 6.59 8.78 24.05
N GLU A 5 6.95 9.63 23.09
CA GLU A 5 7.75 9.23 21.94
C GLU A 5 9.18 8.81 22.38
N PHE A 6 9.72 7.73 21.80
CA PHE A 6 11.08 7.22 22.06
C PHE A 6 12.16 8.31 22.15
N ALA A 7 12.09 9.32 21.27
CA ALA A 7 13.04 10.42 21.25
C ALA A 7 13.01 11.25 22.53
N ASP A 8 11.83 11.44 23.13
CA ASP A 8 11.67 12.19 24.37
C ASP A 8 12.16 11.39 25.57
N VAL A 9 11.89 10.09 25.62
CA VAL A 9 12.37 9.20 26.67
C VAL A 9 13.90 9.08 26.62
N LEU A 10 14.47 8.93 25.42
CA LEU A 10 15.91 8.90 25.22
C LEU A 10 16.55 10.24 25.61
N ARG A 11 15.97 11.37 25.20
CA ARG A 11 16.47 12.71 25.57
C ARG A 11 16.47 12.89 27.09
N ALA A 12 15.39 12.51 27.77
CA ALA A 12 15.29 12.58 29.22
C ALA A 12 16.32 11.69 29.93
N ALA A 13 16.52 10.46 29.45
CA ALA A 13 17.51 9.53 30.02
C ALA A 13 18.96 10.04 29.86
N ILE A 14 19.30 10.60 28.70
CA ILE A 14 20.62 11.21 28.46
C ILE A 14 20.86 12.41 29.38
N GLN A 15 19.85 13.27 29.54
CA GLN A 15 19.94 14.43 30.43
C GLN A 15 20.09 14.02 31.90
N ALA A 16 19.31 13.04 32.37
CA ALA A 16 19.39 12.53 33.73
C ALA A 16 20.75 11.89 34.05
N ARG A 17 21.35 11.20 33.06
CA ARG A 17 22.67 10.58 33.21
C ARG A 17 23.83 11.59 33.13
N GLY A 18 23.60 12.76 32.51
CA GLY A 18 24.61 13.80 32.36
C GLY A 18 25.75 13.45 31.40
N LEU A 19 25.51 12.55 30.42
CA LEU A 19 26.52 12.14 29.44
C LEU A 19 26.34 12.85 28.10
N GLY A 20 27.46 13.29 27.52
CA GLY A 20 27.50 13.69 26.11
C GLY A 20 27.42 12.49 25.17
N LEU A 21 26.89 12.68 23.96
CA LEU A 21 26.71 11.61 22.95
C LEU A 21 28.03 10.89 22.62
N GLU A 22 29.17 11.61 22.61
CA GLU A 22 30.50 11.03 22.36
C GLU A 22 30.88 10.01 23.43
N ARG A 23 30.60 10.34 24.70
CA ARG A 23 30.87 9.47 25.85
C ARG A 23 29.95 8.26 25.87
N ILE A 24 28.72 8.41 25.40
CA ILE A 24 27.77 7.29 25.22
C ILE A 24 28.30 6.33 24.15
N ARG A 25 28.73 6.86 22.99
CA ARG A 25 29.32 6.05 21.92
C ARG A 25 30.53 5.24 22.41
N GLU A 26 31.45 5.87 23.13
CA GLU A 26 32.63 5.19 23.67
C GLU A 26 32.25 4.02 24.58
N ARG A 27 31.27 4.22 25.48
CA ARG A 27 30.82 3.17 26.41
C ARG A 27 30.10 2.02 25.70
N LEU A 28 29.29 2.31 24.68
CA LEU A 28 28.68 1.29 23.83
C LEU A 28 29.75 0.46 23.11
N LEU A 29 30.80 1.11 22.59
CA LEU A 29 31.88 0.44 21.88
C LEU A 29 32.69 -0.49 22.78
N VAL A 30 32.97 -0.08 24.03
CA VAL A 30 33.62 -0.92 25.06
C VAL A 30 32.80 -2.18 25.35
N GLN A 31 31.47 -2.10 25.27
CA GLN A 31 30.56 -3.23 25.43
C GLN A 31 30.28 -3.99 24.12
N GLY A 32 31.10 -3.76 23.07
CA GLY A 32 31.04 -4.50 21.81
C GLY A 32 29.95 -4.03 20.84
N VAL A 33 29.30 -2.88 21.11
CA VAL A 33 28.23 -2.33 20.27
C VAL A 33 28.71 -1.08 19.54
N SER A 34 28.71 -1.13 18.21
CA SER A 34 29.06 0.03 17.38
C SER A 34 27.80 0.81 16.95
N VAL A 35 27.67 2.05 17.43
CA VAL A 35 26.66 3.01 16.99
C VAL A 35 27.35 4.33 16.65
N SER A 36 27.04 4.92 15.49
CA SER A 36 27.65 6.21 15.10
C SER A 36 27.07 7.38 15.91
N MET A 37 27.84 8.46 16.03
CA MET A 37 27.37 9.71 16.63
C MET A 37 26.12 10.28 15.92
N ALA A 38 26.10 10.17 14.59
CA ALA A 38 24.96 10.62 13.79
C ALA A 38 23.69 9.82 14.10
N THR A 39 23.82 8.50 14.31
CA THR A 39 22.68 7.64 14.68
C THR A 39 22.13 8.01 16.06
N LEU A 40 22.98 8.23 17.07
CA LEU A 40 22.55 8.66 18.40
C LEU A 40 21.86 10.03 18.37
N SER A 41 22.40 10.97 17.56
CA SER A 41 21.80 12.29 17.35
C SER A 41 20.44 12.21 16.65
N TYR A 42 20.28 11.33 15.67
CA TYR A 42 19.00 11.12 14.98
C TYR A 42 17.95 10.43 15.85
N TRP A 43 18.36 9.56 16.78
CA TRP A 43 17.47 8.98 17.78
C TRP A 43 16.97 10.04 18.78
N GLN A 44 17.86 10.91 19.25
CA GLN A 44 17.51 11.97 20.20
C GLN A 44 16.62 13.07 19.60
N SER A 45 16.78 13.37 18.31
CA SER A 45 15.96 14.34 17.58
C SER A 45 14.66 13.77 17.02
N GLY A 46 14.44 12.46 17.11
CA GLY A 46 13.27 11.79 16.53
C GLY A 46 13.33 11.61 15.01
N ARG A 47 14.41 12.04 14.35
CA ARG A 47 14.62 11.89 12.89
C ARG A 47 14.73 10.42 12.45
N SER A 48 15.13 9.52 13.35
CA SER A 48 15.11 8.08 13.11
C SER A 48 14.86 7.32 14.42
N ARG A 49 14.46 6.05 14.32
CA ARG A 49 14.32 5.15 15.47
C ARG A 49 15.08 3.84 15.22
N PRO A 50 15.57 3.15 16.27
CA PRO A 50 16.20 1.85 16.12
C PRO A 50 15.18 0.77 15.74
N GLU A 51 15.30 0.19 14.54
CA GLU A 51 14.39 -0.86 14.04
C GLU A 51 15.10 -2.16 13.61
N ARG A 52 16.40 -2.10 13.31
CA ARG A 52 17.18 -3.26 12.83
C ARG A 52 17.66 -4.11 14.01
N ARG A 53 17.85 -5.43 13.81
CA ARG A 53 18.33 -6.37 14.85
C ARG A 53 19.59 -5.88 15.58
N GLY A 54 20.56 -5.32 14.85
CA GLY A 54 21.77 -4.73 15.46
C GLY A 54 21.50 -3.45 16.25
N SER A 55 20.55 -2.62 15.81
CA SER A 55 20.16 -1.40 16.50
C SER A 55 19.28 -1.66 17.71
N LEU A 56 18.45 -2.71 17.68
CA LEU A 56 17.65 -3.17 18.83
C LEU A 56 18.53 -3.80 19.91
N ALA A 57 19.52 -4.61 19.51
CA ALA A 57 20.53 -5.13 20.43
C ALA A 57 21.33 -4.01 21.11
N ALA A 58 21.56 -2.89 20.41
CA ALA A 58 22.20 -1.71 20.98
C ALA A 58 21.36 -0.99 22.05
N ILE A 59 20.03 -1.17 22.09
CA ILE A 59 19.15 -0.49 23.05
C ILE A 59 19.35 -1.05 24.45
N ALA A 60 19.44 -2.37 24.61
CA ALA A 60 19.67 -2.99 25.91
C ALA A 60 20.97 -2.50 26.55
N VAL A 61 22.03 -2.44 25.76
CA VAL A 61 23.35 -1.90 26.16
C VAL A 61 23.27 -0.40 26.45
N LEU A 62 22.46 0.35 25.68
CA LEU A 62 22.23 1.77 25.92
C LEU A 62 21.47 2.04 27.22
N GLU A 63 20.51 1.19 27.59
CA GLU A 63 19.78 1.27 28.87
C GLU A 63 20.74 1.07 30.05
N GLU A 64 21.69 0.14 29.95
CA GLU A 64 22.75 -0.06 30.94
C GLU A 64 23.68 1.16 31.04
N VAL A 65 24.12 1.71 29.90
CA VAL A 65 24.98 2.91 29.87
C VAL A 65 24.29 4.13 30.48
N LEU A 66 22.98 4.25 30.27
CA LEU A 66 22.15 5.34 30.78
C LEU A 66 21.59 5.09 32.19
N GLU A 67 21.86 3.92 32.78
CA GLU A 67 21.40 3.53 34.12
C GLU A 67 19.88 3.65 34.31
N VAL A 68 19.13 3.35 33.24
CA VAL A 68 17.66 3.26 33.31
C VAL A 68 17.23 1.81 33.49
N PRO A 69 16.05 1.54 34.09
CA PRO A 69 15.55 0.17 34.20
C PRO A 69 15.53 -0.53 32.84
N ALA A 70 15.97 -1.79 32.81
CA ALA A 70 15.93 -2.60 31.60
C ALA A 70 14.51 -2.61 30.99
N GLY A 71 14.44 -2.39 29.69
CA GLY A 71 13.18 -2.26 28.96
C GLY A 71 12.57 -0.85 28.95
N THR A 72 13.14 0.15 29.61
CA THR A 72 12.61 1.53 29.61
C THR A 72 12.60 2.17 28.22
N LEU A 73 13.74 2.14 27.53
CA LEU A 73 13.84 2.65 26.17
C LEU A 73 13.13 1.71 25.20
N SER A 74 13.26 0.39 25.41
CA SER A 74 12.62 -0.65 24.60
C SER A 74 11.08 -0.54 24.61
N ALA A 75 10.47 -0.26 25.76
CA ALA A 75 9.03 -0.07 25.89
C ALA A 75 8.57 1.28 25.28
N SER A 76 9.42 2.31 25.31
CA SER A 76 9.13 3.62 24.69
C SER A 76 9.26 3.66 23.17
N LEU A 77 9.81 2.61 22.55
CA LEU A 77 9.77 2.44 21.10
C LEU A 77 8.33 2.29 20.59
N GLY A 78 7.38 1.98 21.48
CA GLY A 78 6.05 1.51 21.10
C GLY A 78 6.14 0.18 20.37
N PRO A 79 5.02 -0.37 19.89
CA PRO A 79 5.09 -1.46 18.92
C PRO A 79 5.98 -1.03 17.74
N PRO A 80 6.87 -1.91 17.22
CA PRO A 80 7.68 -1.58 16.05
C PRO A 80 6.78 -1.01 14.96
N ARG A 81 7.16 0.11 14.32
CA ARG A 81 6.43 0.57 13.12
C ARG A 81 6.35 -0.62 12.15
N PRO A 82 5.15 -1.14 11.81
CA PRO A 82 5.08 -2.43 11.12
C PRO A 82 5.49 -2.29 9.65
N ARG A 83 6.79 -2.40 9.37
CA ARG A 83 7.27 -2.80 8.04
C ARG A 83 7.27 -4.33 8.00
N GLY A 84 6.18 -4.90 7.50
CA GLY A 84 6.13 -6.32 7.14
C GLY A 84 5.43 -7.24 8.13
N ARG A 85 4.18 -6.92 8.49
CA ARG A 85 3.16 -7.90 8.86
C ARG A 85 1.78 -7.31 8.54
N TRP A 86 1.56 -6.97 7.28
CA TRP A 86 0.32 -6.30 6.85
C TRP A 86 -0.94 -7.15 7.03
N LEU A 87 -0.81 -8.43 7.39
CA LEU A 87 -1.89 -9.38 7.26
C LEU A 87 -2.39 -10.02 8.55
N SER A 88 -1.77 -9.76 9.70
CA SER A 88 -2.14 -10.53 10.90
C SER A 88 -2.44 -9.74 12.17
N THR A 89 -2.78 -8.46 12.08
CA THR A 89 -3.46 -7.75 13.18
C THR A 89 -4.07 -6.45 12.67
N VAL A 90 -5.30 -6.53 12.18
CA VAL A 90 -6.26 -5.43 12.33
C VAL A 90 -7.39 -6.06 13.15
N PRO A 91 -7.53 -5.72 14.44
CA PRO A 91 -8.74 -6.03 15.18
C PRO A 91 -9.84 -5.11 14.60
N ASP A 92 -10.92 -5.68 14.07
CA ASP A 92 -11.93 -5.04 13.21
C ASP A 92 -11.43 -4.65 11.81
N ARG A 93 -11.44 -5.61 10.88
CA ARG A 93 -11.35 -5.30 9.45
C ARG A 93 -12.75 -5.08 8.91
N PRO A 94 -13.00 -3.97 8.18
CA PRO A 94 -14.25 -3.84 7.45
C PRO A 94 -14.38 -4.99 6.43
N ASP A 95 -15.60 -5.50 6.31
CA ASP A 95 -15.96 -6.51 5.31
C ASP A 95 -15.46 -6.09 3.91
N VAL A 96 -15.07 -7.06 3.08
CA VAL A 96 -14.63 -6.83 1.69
C VAL A 96 -15.61 -5.89 0.99
N ALA A 97 -16.90 -6.07 1.26
CA ALA A 97 -18.03 -5.32 0.78
C ALA A 97 -18.05 -3.81 1.14
N ALA A 98 -17.44 -3.40 2.26
CA ALA A 98 -17.55 -2.04 2.82
C ALA A 98 -16.96 -0.93 1.95
N TYR A 99 -16.11 -1.28 0.99
CA TYR A 99 -15.45 -0.33 0.08
C TYR A 99 -16.26 -0.03 -1.18
N TRP A 100 -17.40 -0.69 -1.36
CA TRP A 100 -18.22 -0.60 -2.55
C TRP A 100 -19.66 -0.15 -2.25
N PRO A 101 -20.28 0.60 -3.18
CA PRO A 101 -21.60 1.17 -2.96
C PRO A 101 -22.72 0.13 -2.82
N ARG A 102 -22.48 -1.13 -3.22
CA ARG A 102 -23.38 -2.28 -3.00
C ARG A 102 -22.67 -3.41 -2.26
N PRO A 103 -22.61 -3.33 -0.92
CA PRO A 103 -21.89 -4.31 -0.10
C PRO A 103 -22.36 -5.76 -0.36
N ASP A 104 -23.67 -6.03 -0.30
CA ASP A 104 -24.23 -7.38 -0.40
C ASP A 104 -23.92 -8.08 -1.74
N ALA A 105 -23.95 -7.33 -2.85
CA ALA A 105 -23.66 -7.88 -4.18
C ALA A 105 -22.17 -8.22 -4.33
N VAL A 106 -21.30 -7.40 -3.73
CA VAL A 106 -19.85 -7.65 -3.69
C VAL A 106 -19.54 -8.83 -2.79
N GLU A 107 -20.14 -8.91 -1.60
CA GLU A 107 -19.95 -10.03 -0.68
C GLU A 107 -20.37 -11.36 -1.34
N SER A 108 -21.54 -11.38 -2.00
CA SER A 108 -22.01 -12.56 -2.74
C SER A 108 -21.04 -12.98 -3.84
N ALA A 109 -20.57 -12.07 -4.68
CA ALA A 109 -19.66 -12.43 -5.78
C ALA A 109 -18.25 -12.79 -5.29
N VAL A 110 -17.78 -12.17 -4.21
CA VAL A 110 -16.49 -12.49 -3.58
C VAL A 110 -16.54 -13.87 -2.91
N SER A 111 -17.69 -14.27 -2.35
CA SER A 111 -17.86 -15.61 -1.77
C SER A 111 -17.74 -16.74 -2.82
N GLU A 112 -17.91 -16.41 -4.11
CA GLU A 112 -17.80 -17.36 -5.22
C GLU A 112 -16.36 -17.59 -5.69
N VAL A 113 -15.36 -16.83 -5.20
CA VAL A 113 -13.94 -16.94 -5.56
C VAL A 113 -13.06 -17.15 -4.33
N ASP A 114 -11.90 -17.80 -4.51
CA ASP A 114 -10.99 -18.05 -3.40
C ASP A 114 -10.10 -16.81 -3.11
N ILE A 115 -10.57 -15.97 -2.19
CA ILE A 115 -9.80 -14.81 -1.66
C ILE A 115 -8.92 -15.15 -0.46
N HIS A 116 -8.83 -16.42 -0.05
CA HIS A 116 -8.07 -16.82 1.14
C HIS A 116 -6.60 -16.38 1.07
N TRP A 117 -6.05 -16.30 -0.14
CA TRP A 117 -4.66 -15.94 -0.39
C TRP A 117 -4.39 -14.43 -0.46
N ASP A 118 -5.40 -13.58 -0.63
CA ASP A 118 -5.22 -12.12 -0.64
C ASP A 118 -4.51 -11.68 0.65
N GLU A 119 -4.88 -12.29 1.77
CA GLU A 119 -4.27 -12.03 3.07
C GLU A 119 -2.95 -12.76 3.32
N ARG A 120 -2.41 -13.44 2.32
CA ARG A 120 -1.11 -14.13 2.40
C ARG A 120 -0.15 -13.64 1.32
N LEU A 121 -0.55 -12.60 0.59
CA LEU A 121 0.24 -11.93 -0.43
C LEU A 121 0.48 -10.47 -0.04
N THR A 122 1.73 -10.15 0.30
CA THR A 122 2.13 -8.74 0.45
C THR A 122 2.31 -8.12 -0.92
N ARG A 123 1.61 -7.00 -1.18
CA ARG A 123 1.83 -6.18 -2.37
C ARG A 123 3.05 -5.27 -2.18
N ILE A 124 4.16 -5.64 -2.82
CA ILE A 124 5.40 -4.86 -2.77
C ILE A 124 5.29 -3.63 -3.66
N SER A 125 4.87 -3.81 -4.90
CA SER A 125 4.72 -2.71 -5.86
C SER A 125 3.52 -2.98 -6.72
N GLN A 126 2.83 -1.92 -7.10
CA GLN A 126 1.82 -1.94 -8.14
C GLN A 126 1.98 -0.72 -9.02
N HIS A 127 1.89 -0.94 -10.32
CA HIS A 127 1.84 0.11 -11.32
C HIS A 127 0.59 -0.08 -12.15
N ASP A 128 -0.34 0.88 -12.08
CA ASP A 128 -1.51 0.94 -12.93
C ASP A 128 -1.33 2.03 -13.98
N ARG A 129 -1.56 1.69 -15.25
CA ARG A 129 -1.55 2.63 -16.38
C ARG A 129 -2.91 2.61 -17.06
N VAL A 130 -3.57 3.76 -17.09
CA VAL A 130 -4.93 3.92 -17.60
C VAL A 130 -4.89 4.68 -18.92
N SER A 131 -5.61 4.19 -19.94
CA SER A 131 -5.69 4.83 -21.25
C SER A 131 -7.07 5.46 -21.46
N ILE A 132 -7.08 6.76 -21.77
CA ILE A 132 -8.27 7.53 -22.12
C ILE A 132 -8.18 7.92 -23.59
N GLY A 133 -9.16 7.53 -24.39
CA GLY A 133 -9.17 7.80 -25.83
C GLY A 133 -9.68 9.19 -26.22
N ALA A 134 -9.56 9.52 -27.50
CA ALA A 134 -10.08 10.76 -28.09
C ALA A 134 -11.59 10.95 -27.92
N ASP A 135 -12.34 9.85 -27.72
CA ASP A 135 -13.77 9.86 -27.42
C ASP A 135 -14.07 10.18 -25.94
N ARG A 136 -13.04 10.55 -25.16
CA ARG A 136 -13.11 10.82 -23.71
C ARG A 136 -13.49 9.59 -22.88
N GLY A 137 -13.40 8.41 -23.48
CA GLY A 137 -13.72 7.14 -22.85
C GLY A 137 -12.50 6.44 -22.26
N GLU A 138 -12.67 5.71 -21.15
CA GLU A 138 -11.63 4.82 -20.62
C GLU A 138 -11.55 3.57 -21.52
N HIS A 139 -10.43 3.39 -22.22
CA HIS A 139 -10.23 2.25 -23.13
C HIS A 139 -9.72 1.03 -22.39
N SER A 140 -8.72 1.22 -21.54
CA SER A 140 -8.18 0.13 -20.72
C SER A 140 -7.45 0.63 -19.50
N TYR A 141 -7.21 -0.29 -18.56
CA TYR A 141 -6.10 -0.15 -17.64
C TYR A 141 -5.25 -1.43 -17.62
N HIS A 142 -3.95 -1.22 -17.60
CA HIS A 142 -2.93 -2.24 -17.39
C HIS A 142 -2.47 -2.18 -15.94
N SER A 143 -2.38 -3.33 -15.27
CA SER A 143 -1.90 -3.41 -13.89
C SER A 143 -0.75 -4.42 -13.80
N ARG A 144 0.41 -3.92 -13.42
CA ARG A 144 1.61 -4.71 -13.10
C ARG A 144 1.82 -4.73 -11.60
N GLN A 145 1.93 -5.93 -11.04
CA GLN A 145 2.05 -6.10 -9.58
C GLN A 145 3.26 -6.95 -9.22
N VAL A 146 3.93 -6.60 -8.14
CA VAL A 146 4.94 -7.44 -7.47
C VAL A 146 4.37 -7.92 -6.15
N LEU A 147 4.13 -9.21 -6.06
CA LEU A 147 3.56 -9.86 -4.88
C LEU A 147 4.62 -10.71 -4.20
N ARG A 148 4.53 -10.84 -2.88
CA ARG A 148 5.35 -11.75 -2.08
C ARG A 148 4.47 -12.63 -1.21
N ALA A 149 4.71 -13.94 -1.28
CA ALA A 149 4.04 -14.90 -0.42
C ALA A 149 4.55 -14.79 1.03
N GLU A 150 3.63 -14.63 1.98
CA GLU A 150 3.94 -14.61 3.43
C GLU A 150 3.78 -16.00 4.08
N ALA A 151 3.23 -16.95 3.35
CA ALA A 151 3.09 -18.37 3.68
C ALA A 151 3.28 -19.24 2.43
N ASP A 152 3.50 -20.53 2.61
CA ASP A 152 3.46 -21.48 1.49
C ASP A 152 2.01 -21.66 1.01
N GLY A 153 1.83 -21.81 -0.31
CA GLY A 153 0.54 -22.15 -0.92
C GLY A 153 -0.13 -21.10 -1.81
N PRO A 154 0.11 -19.77 -1.71
CA PRO A 154 -0.55 -18.82 -2.61
C PRO A 154 -0.36 -19.19 -4.08
N ASP A 155 -1.46 -19.44 -4.78
CA ASP A 155 -1.48 -19.93 -6.15
C ASP A 155 -2.25 -19.00 -7.11
N ARG A 156 -2.86 -17.93 -6.59
CA ARG A 156 -3.65 -16.98 -7.37
C ARG A 156 -3.70 -15.60 -6.74
N TRP A 157 -4.13 -14.65 -7.55
CA TRP A 157 -4.50 -13.29 -7.14
C TRP A 157 -5.93 -12.98 -7.58
N VAL A 158 -6.75 -12.35 -6.74
CA VAL A 158 -8.13 -12.00 -7.11
C VAL A 158 -8.24 -10.53 -7.52
N VAL A 159 -8.77 -10.31 -8.73
CA VAL A 159 -9.13 -8.99 -9.25
C VAL A 159 -10.62 -8.78 -8.99
N ILE A 160 -10.95 -7.71 -8.27
CA ILE A 160 -12.33 -7.25 -8.05
C ILE A 160 -12.45 -5.89 -8.71
N MET A 161 -13.40 -5.77 -9.62
CA MET A 161 -13.78 -4.54 -10.28
C MET A 161 -15.26 -4.27 -10.08
N HIS A 162 -15.58 -3.04 -9.73
CA HIS A 162 -16.94 -2.54 -9.66
C HIS A 162 -17.01 -1.24 -10.44
N LEU A 163 -17.93 -1.17 -11.39
CA LEU A 163 -18.22 0.03 -12.17
C LEU A 163 -19.27 0.85 -11.42
N ASP A 164 -19.06 2.17 -11.31
CA ASP A 164 -20.04 3.07 -10.70
C ASP A 164 -21.30 3.23 -11.57
N GLU A 165 -21.16 3.05 -12.88
CA GLU A 165 -22.28 3.00 -13.83
C GLU A 165 -22.52 1.55 -14.26
N HIS A 166 -23.76 1.07 -14.06
CA HIS A 166 -24.14 -0.33 -14.24
C HIS A 166 -24.78 -0.64 -15.60
N ASP A 167 -25.15 0.39 -16.37
CA ASP A 167 -25.85 0.25 -17.65
C ASP A 167 -24.89 0.00 -18.84
N ARG A 168 -23.71 -0.57 -18.56
CA ARG A 168 -22.65 -0.76 -19.55
C ARG A 168 -22.00 -2.13 -19.48
N PRO A 169 -21.45 -2.65 -20.59
CA PRO A 169 -20.77 -3.93 -20.58
C PRO A 169 -19.57 -3.91 -19.61
N LEU A 170 -19.40 -5.00 -18.86
CA LEU A 170 -18.18 -5.22 -18.09
C LEU A 170 -16.98 -5.37 -19.03
N PRO A 171 -15.80 -4.84 -18.66
CA PRO A 171 -14.59 -5.02 -19.46
C PRO A 171 -14.19 -6.50 -19.57
N VAL A 172 -13.34 -6.75 -20.56
CA VAL A 172 -12.69 -8.04 -20.76
C VAL A 172 -11.38 -8.04 -20.01
N ILE A 173 -11.20 -9.01 -19.12
CA ILE A 173 -9.92 -9.25 -18.46
C ILE A 173 -8.98 -10.06 -19.36
N ARG A 174 -7.74 -9.58 -19.51
CA ARG A 174 -6.68 -10.23 -20.28
C ARG A 174 -5.50 -10.51 -19.37
N PRO A 175 -5.18 -11.79 -19.08
CA PRO A 175 -3.95 -12.14 -18.39
C PRO A 175 -2.77 -11.92 -19.34
N LEU A 176 -1.68 -11.31 -18.87
CA LEU A 176 -0.54 -10.95 -19.71
C LEU A 176 0.76 -11.62 -19.27
N ARG A 177 1.05 -11.66 -17.97
CA ARG A 177 2.33 -12.17 -17.46
C ARG A 177 2.17 -12.96 -16.18
N HIS A 178 2.71 -14.17 -16.17
CA HIS A 178 2.76 -15.11 -15.03
C HIS A 178 1.42 -15.32 -14.35
N CYS A 179 0.35 -15.23 -15.15
CA CYS A 179 -0.99 -15.52 -14.70
C CYS A 179 -1.83 -16.09 -15.86
N SER A 180 -2.86 -16.83 -15.49
CA SER A 180 -3.93 -17.29 -16.37
C SER A 180 -5.28 -17.06 -15.69
N LEU A 181 -6.36 -17.00 -16.47
CA LEU A 181 -7.70 -16.82 -15.90
C LEU A 181 -8.21 -18.11 -15.26
N GLY A 182 -8.56 -18.01 -13.98
CA GLY A 182 -9.31 -19.04 -13.26
C GLY A 182 -10.81 -18.76 -13.32
N ARG A 183 -11.50 -18.91 -12.18
CA ARG A 183 -12.93 -18.59 -12.10
C ARG A 183 -13.15 -17.10 -12.36
N THR A 184 -14.16 -16.80 -13.15
CA THR A 184 -14.63 -15.43 -13.41
C THR A 184 -16.11 -15.34 -13.08
N VAL A 185 -16.47 -14.42 -12.19
CA VAL A 185 -17.85 -14.11 -11.80
C VAL A 185 -18.21 -12.76 -12.41
N ARG A 186 -19.29 -12.74 -13.20
CA ARG A 186 -19.79 -11.53 -13.86
C ARG A 186 -21.20 -11.25 -13.38
N ARG A 187 -21.43 -10.07 -12.85
CA ARG A 187 -22.76 -9.54 -12.48
C ARG A 187 -22.96 -8.19 -13.18
N PRO A 188 -23.31 -8.17 -14.48
CA PRO A 188 -23.44 -6.92 -15.24
C PRO A 188 -24.46 -5.95 -14.62
N ALA A 189 -25.58 -6.45 -14.10
CA ALA A 189 -26.61 -5.65 -13.42
C ALA A 189 -26.07 -4.89 -12.19
N ASP A 190 -24.98 -5.40 -11.60
CA ASP A 190 -24.31 -4.81 -10.44
C ASP A 190 -22.98 -4.14 -10.82
N GLY A 191 -22.66 -4.04 -12.11
CA GLY A 191 -21.37 -3.50 -12.59
C GLY A 191 -20.15 -4.25 -12.04
N LEU A 192 -20.31 -5.51 -11.64
CA LEU A 192 -19.30 -6.25 -10.89
C LEU A 192 -18.65 -7.36 -11.73
N LEU A 193 -17.32 -7.36 -11.73
CA LEU A 193 -16.46 -8.38 -12.31
C LEU A 193 -15.48 -8.84 -11.24
N VAL A 194 -15.46 -10.14 -10.97
CA VAL A 194 -14.47 -10.78 -10.10
C VAL A 194 -13.76 -11.87 -10.88
N ALA A 195 -12.44 -11.89 -10.88
CA ALA A 195 -11.65 -12.86 -11.63
C ALA A 195 -10.43 -13.34 -10.84
N GLU A 196 -10.21 -14.65 -10.87
CA GLU A 196 -8.97 -15.25 -10.39
C GLU A 196 -7.88 -15.15 -11.46
N LEU A 197 -6.71 -14.68 -11.06
CA LEU A 197 -5.47 -14.72 -11.83
C LEU A 197 -4.59 -15.81 -11.22
N LEU A 198 -4.66 -17.02 -11.78
CA LEU A 198 -3.91 -18.19 -11.33
C LEU A 198 -2.44 -18.06 -11.72
N PHE A 199 -1.53 -18.29 -10.78
CA PHE A 199 -0.09 -18.38 -11.03
C PHE A 199 0.25 -19.74 -11.67
N ASP A 200 1.39 -19.83 -12.34
CA ASP A 200 1.84 -21.07 -12.98
C ASP A 200 2.07 -22.22 -11.97
N ARG A 201 2.35 -21.85 -10.72
CA ARG A 201 2.51 -22.77 -9.58
C ARG A 201 2.21 -22.06 -8.26
N PRO A 202 1.88 -22.81 -7.20
CA PRO A 202 1.89 -22.28 -5.84
C PRO A 202 3.25 -21.70 -5.46
N LEU A 203 3.22 -20.57 -4.76
CA LEU A 203 4.39 -19.90 -4.22
C LEU A 203 4.78 -20.49 -2.86
N ARG A 204 6.08 -20.48 -2.57
CA ARG A 204 6.63 -20.73 -1.24
C ARG A 204 6.78 -19.43 -0.48
N LYS A 205 6.76 -19.50 0.84
CA LYS A 205 6.96 -18.37 1.74
C LYS A 205 8.25 -17.62 1.37
N GLY A 206 8.12 -16.32 1.17
CA GLY A 206 9.19 -15.41 0.80
C GLY A 206 9.44 -15.28 -0.70
N GLU A 207 8.91 -16.20 -1.54
CA GLU A 207 8.99 -16.07 -2.99
C GLU A 207 8.20 -14.86 -3.47
N THR A 208 8.68 -14.27 -4.56
CA THR A 208 8.04 -13.17 -5.25
C THR A 208 7.56 -13.59 -6.63
N ILE A 209 6.46 -12.99 -7.06
CA ILE A 209 5.94 -13.10 -8.42
C ILE A 209 5.64 -11.71 -8.95
N ILE A 210 5.80 -11.56 -10.26
CA ILE A 210 5.38 -10.35 -10.97
C ILE A 210 4.26 -10.79 -11.91
N THR A 211 3.05 -10.28 -11.67
CA THR A 211 1.87 -10.54 -12.50
C THR A 211 1.48 -9.30 -13.28
N GLU A 212 0.95 -9.52 -14.48
CA GLU A 212 0.39 -8.44 -15.31
C GLU A 212 -0.95 -8.87 -15.89
N HIS A 213 -1.93 -7.96 -15.84
CA HIS A 213 -3.21 -8.12 -16.51
C HIS A 213 -3.68 -6.77 -17.05
N GLU A 214 -4.59 -6.83 -18.00
CA GLU A 214 -5.26 -5.67 -18.57
C GLU A 214 -6.78 -5.86 -18.46
N LEU A 215 -7.50 -4.82 -18.07
CA LEU A 215 -8.94 -4.73 -18.30
C LEU A 215 -9.19 -3.82 -19.48
N VAL A 216 -9.88 -4.35 -20.49
CA VAL A 216 -10.20 -3.64 -21.74
C VAL A 216 -11.69 -3.39 -21.78
N ASN A 217 -12.07 -2.12 -21.73
CA ASN A 217 -13.45 -1.72 -21.92
C ASN A 217 -13.84 -1.94 -23.39
N VAL A 218 -15.15 -2.15 -23.61
CA VAL A 218 -15.69 -2.35 -24.95
C VAL A 218 -16.57 -1.17 -25.32
N ALA A 219 -16.57 -0.79 -26.60
CA ALA A 219 -17.40 0.30 -27.08
C ALA A 219 -18.91 0.02 -26.86
N PRO A 220 -19.71 1.04 -26.48
CA PRO A 220 -19.31 2.42 -26.18
C PRO A 220 -18.48 2.48 -24.89
N TYR A 221 -17.33 3.16 -24.95
CA TYR A 221 -16.39 3.21 -23.83
C TYR A 221 -16.96 4.05 -22.67
N PRO A 222 -16.70 3.66 -21.41
CA PRO A 222 -17.05 4.42 -20.21
C PRO A 222 -16.61 5.89 -20.31
N PRO A 223 -17.51 6.88 -20.25
CA PRO A 223 -17.10 8.27 -20.13
C PRO A 223 -16.22 8.43 -18.89
N ALA A 224 -15.01 8.95 -19.08
CA ALA A 224 -14.03 9.00 -18.01
C ALA A 224 -13.88 10.44 -17.53
N THR A 225 -14.23 10.70 -16.28
CA THR A 225 -13.97 11.98 -15.57
C THR A 225 -13.10 11.78 -14.34
N ASN A 226 -12.81 10.53 -14.02
CA ASN A 226 -11.95 10.14 -12.92
C ASN A 226 -11.46 8.71 -13.13
N TYR A 227 -10.39 8.37 -12.42
CA TYR A 227 -9.99 7.00 -12.17
C TYR A 227 -9.45 6.92 -10.75
N GLU A 228 -9.89 5.91 -9.99
CA GLU A 228 -9.36 5.65 -8.65
C GLU A 228 -9.06 4.19 -8.41
N ARG A 229 -8.00 3.95 -7.63
CA ARG A 229 -7.66 2.65 -7.10
C ARG A 229 -7.99 2.60 -5.62
N LYS A 230 -8.80 1.61 -5.24
CA LYS A 230 -9.11 1.27 -3.84
C LYS A 230 -8.17 0.16 -3.35
N PHE A 231 -7.58 0.37 -2.19
CA PHE A 231 -6.70 -0.55 -1.48
C PHE A 231 -7.40 -0.99 -0.19
N ARG A 232 -8.11 -2.13 -0.24
CA ARG A 232 -8.55 -2.85 0.98
C ARG A 232 -7.36 -3.31 1.80
N LEU A 233 -6.39 -3.86 1.07
CA LEU A 233 -5.12 -4.26 1.58
C LEU A 233 -4.05 -3.27 1.09
N PRO A 234 -3.09 -2.98 1.95
CA PRO A 234 -2.10 -1.95 1.75
C PRO A 234 -0.96 -2.38 0.81
N VAL A 235 -0.25 -1.37 0.30
CA VAL A 235 0.79 -1.52 -0.73
C VAL A 235 2.05 -0.74 -0.36
N ARG A 236 3.24 -1.30 -0.61
CA ARG A 236 4.50 -0.59 -0.27
C ARG A 236 4.85 0.51 -1.27
N GLU A 237 4.53 0.33 -2.53
CA GLU A 237 4.69 1.32 -3.60
C GLU A 237 3.50 1.21 -4.56
N PHE A 238 2.85 2.33 -4.83
CA PHE A 238 1.85 2.41 -5.88
C PHE A 238 2.15 3.57 -6.81
N VAL A 239 2.14 3.28 -8.11
CA VAL A 239 2.23 4.26 -9.19
C VAL A 239 0.93 4.18 -9.98
N LEU A 240 0.31 5.34 -10.21
CA LEU A 240 -0.83 5.48 -11.10
C LEU A 240 -0.48 6.46 -12.21
N GLU A 241 -0.56 6.00 -13.46
CA GLU A 241 -0.46 6.80 -14.68
C GLU A 241 -1.83 6.90 -15.34
N VAL A 242 -2.22 8.12 -15.73
CA VAL A 242 -3.37 8.36 -16.62
C VAL A 242 -2.85 8.96 -17.91
N CYS A 243 -3.09 8.25 -19.01
CA CYS A 243 -2.65 8.61 -20.35
C CYS A 243 -3.85 9.07 -21.18
N PHE A 244 -3.94 10.37 -21.41
CA PHE A 244 -4.93 10.99 -22.29
C PHE A 244 -4.48 10.92 -23.74
N ASP A 245 -5.44 10.86 -24.65
CA ASP A 245 -5.20 11.14 -26.05
C ASP A 245 -4.57 12.55 -26.21
N PRO A 246 -3.43 12.68 -26.91
CA PRO A 246 -2.71 13.95 -26.99
C PRO A 246 -3.51 15.06 -27.68
N ASP A 247 -4.50 14.72 -28.50
CA ASP A 247 -5.36 15.69 -29.20
C ASP A 247 -6.61 16.06 -28.37
N VAL A 248 -6.88 15.36 -27.26
CA VAL A 248 -8.06 15.55 -26.41
C VAL A 248 -7.67 15.56 -24.93
N LEU A 249 -7.15 16.70 -24.48
CA LEU A 249 -6.75 16.92 -23.08
C LEU A 249 -7.89 17.50 -22.22
N PRO A 250 -7.94 17.18 -20.92
CA PRO A 250 -8.90 17.80 -20.00
C PRO A 250 -8.59 19.29 -19.75
N ALA A 251 -9.60 20.06 -19.35
CA ALA A 251 -9.44 21.46 -18.94
C ALA A 251 -8.76 21.60 -17.57
N THR A 252 -9.05 20.66 -16.66
CA THR A 252 -8.48 20.63 -15.30
C THR A 252 -8.20 19.20 -14.89
N CYS A 253 -7.17 19.00 -14.06
CA CYS A 253 -6.86 17.70 -13.48
C CYS A 253 -6.46 17.87 -12.01
N THR A 254 -6.94 16.97 -11.16
CA THR A 254 -6.68 16.96 -9.71
C THR A 254 -6.34 15.55 -9.27
N ALA A 255 -5.16 15.38 -8.67
CA ALA A 255 -4.80 14.15 -7.98
C ALA A 255 -5.38 14.17 -6.57
N PHE A 256 -5.86 13.03 -6.08
CA PHE A 256 -6.37 12.90 -4.74
C PHE A 256 -5.96 11.58 -4.08
N SER A 257 -5.92 11.60 -2.75
CA SER A 257 -5.73 10.40 -1.93
C SER A 257 -6.48 10.54 -0.62
N GLN A 258 -7.02 9.42 -0.12
CA GLN A 258 -7.74 9.35 1.14
C GLN A 258 -7.46 7.99 1.81
N LEU A 259 -6.96 8.00 3.04
CA LEU A 259 -6.94 6.81 3.90
C LEU A 259 -8.33 6.65 4.54
N ASP A 260 -8.71 5.43 4.94
CA ASP A 260 -10.07 5.14 5.43
C ASP A 260 -10.51 6.00 6.63
N ASP A 261 -9.58 6.35 7.51
CA ASP A 261 -9.78 7.23 8.68
C ASP A 261 -9.30 8.67 8.45
N GLY A 262 -8.93 9.00 7.21
CA GLY A 262 -8.31 10.25 6.83
C GLY A 262 -9.22 11.21 6.07
N ALA A 263 -8.91 12.50 6.18
CA ALA A 263 -9.45 13.49 5.26
C ALA A 263 -8.86 13.29 3.86
N GLU A 264 -9.67 13.55 2.83
CA GLU A 264 -9.16 13.57 1.46
C GLU A 264 -8.14 14.69 1.29
N GLN A 265 -6.98 14.34 0.75
CA GLN A 265 -5.97 15.28 0.29
C GLN A 265 -6.06 15.37 -1.23
N ALA A 266 -6.26 16.58 -1.74
CA ALA A 266 -6.36 16.84 -3.17
C ALA A 266 -5.41 17.97 -3.58
N ARG A 267 -4.82 17.86 -4.77
CA ARG A 267 -3.98 18.90 -5.36
C ARG A 267 -4.22 19.00 -6.86
N ALA A 268 -4.19 20.22 -7.38
CA ALA A 268 -4.19 20.43 -8.82
C ALA A 268 -2.91 19.82 -9.44
N VAL A 269 -3.04 19.36 -10.67
CA VAL A 269 -1.96 18.81 -11.48
C VAL A 269 -1.98 19.52 -12.83
N ASP A 270 -0.81 19.90 -13.31
CA ASP A 270 -0.67 20.48 -14.64
C ASP A 270 -1.13 19.45 -15.68
N VAL A 271 -2.04 19.86 -16.55
CA VAL A 271 -2.58 18.99 -17.59
C VAL A 271 -1.49 18.68 -18.61
N ALA A 272 -1.29 17.40 -18.88
CA ALA A 272 -0.46 16.87 -19.93
C ALA A 272 -1.12 15.60 -20.50
N SER A 273 -0.62 15.09 -21.64
CA SER A 273 -1.06 13.80 -22.19
C SER A 273 -0.81 12.63 -21.24
N GLU A 274 0.09 12.79 -20.28
CA GLU A 274 0.37 11.80 -19.25
C GLU A 274 0.55 12.49 -17.90
N VAL A 275 -0.24 12.08 -16.91
CA VAL A 275 -0.11 12.52 -15.52
C VAL A 275 0.08 11.31 -14.62
N HIS A 276 0.86 11.47 -13.55
CA HIS A 276 1.10 10.38 -12.63
C HIS A 276 1.23 10.83 -11.17
N VAL A 277 1.02 9.87 -10.27
CA VAL A 277 1.28 10.02 -8.84
C VAL A 277 1.94 8.76 -8.30
N VAL A 278 2.84 8.96 -7.34
CA VAL A 278 3.54 7.88 -6.63
C VAL A 278 3.26 8.02 -5.14
N VAL A 279 2.88 6.92 -4.51
CA VAL A 279 2.74 6.83 -3.04
C VAL A 279 3.50 5.63 -2.50
N LEU A 280 4.02 5.78 -1.28
CA LEU A 280 4.78 4.74 -0.59
C LEU A 280 4.08 4.37 0.72
N ASN A 281 4.00 3.07 1.01
CA ASN A 281 3.34 2.51 2.19
C ASN A 281 1.91 3.05 2.35
N PHE A 282 1.12 2.93 1.29
CA PHE A 282 -0.23 3.48 1.21
C PHE A 282 -1.28 2.43 1.59
N GLY A 283 -2.37 2.91 2.19
CA GLY A 283 -3.57 2.15 2.45
C GLY A 283 -3.66 1.59 3.89
N PRO A 284 -4.85 1.08 4.27
CA PRO A 284 -6.08 1.03 3.48
C PRO A 284 -6.63 2.41 3.08
N GLY A 285 -7.23 2.51 1.90
CA GLY A 285 -7.67 3.80 1.35
C GLY A 285 -7.85 3.81 -0.17
N ARG A 286 -8.10 4.99 -0.74
CA ARG A 286 -8.25 5.23 -2.18
C ARG A 286 -7.35 6.35 -2.68
N LEU A 287 -6.87 6.21 -3.91
CA LEU A 287 -6.06 7.22 -4.59
C LEU A 287 -6.46 7.28 -6.07
N GLY A 288 -6.47 8.47 -6.65
CA GLY A 288 -6.89 8.63 -8.03
C GLY A 288 -6.64 10.00 -8.62
N PHE A 289 -7.18 10.18 -9.82
CA PHE A 289 -7.30 11.45 -10.51
C PHE A 289 -8.76 11.73 -10.79
N ARG A 290 -9.12 13.01 -10.80
CA ARG A 290 -10.38 13.52 -11.33
C ARG A 290 -10.10 14.69 -12.25
N TRP A 291 -10.87 14.82 -13.31
CA TRP A 291 -10.68 15.85 -14.33
C TRP A 291 -12.01 16.30 -14.92
N ALA A 292 -11.98 17.49 -15.51
CA ALA A 292 -13.10 18.03 -16.26
C ALA A 292 -12.69 18.21 -17.73
N TRP A 293 -13.57 17.80 -18.64
CA TRP A 293 -13.39 18.04 -20.07
C TRP A 293 -13.73 19.48 -20.46
N VAL A 294 -13.22 19.90 -21.62
CA VAL A 294 -13.65 21.13 -22.31
C VAL A 294 -15.01 20.93 -22.95
#